data_AF-A0A528AZY5-F1
#
_entry.id   AF-A0A528AZY5-F1
#
_cell.length_a   1.000
_cell.length_b   1.000
_cell.length_c   1.000
_cell.angle_alpha   90.00
_cell.angle_beta   90.00
_cell.angle_gamma   90.00
#
_symmetry.space_group_name_H-M   'P 1'
#
loop_
_entity.id
_entity.type
_entity.pdbx_description
1 polymer ?
#
loop_
_entity_poly.entity_id
_entity_poly.type
_entity_poly.pdbx_seq_one_letter_code
_entity_poly.pdbx_strand_id
1 'polypeptide(L)'
;MSVIATPARQSTGGISARTVNRIVIYGLLALFALFYLMPLFVMLVTSFKTMDEIQNGNMLALPQAPTFEPWLKAWGETCVGLTCAGIKGYFWNSIKMVVPAVLISTLLGALNGYV
;
A
#
# COMPACT_ATOMS: atom_id res chain seq x y z
N MET A 1 23.21 43.99 52.24
CA MET A 1 23.50 43.21 51.02
C MET A 1 22.49 42.08 50.95
N SER A 2 21.34 42.31 50.31
CA SER A 2 20.26 41.32 50.28
C SER A 2 20.18 40.72 48.88
N VAL A 3 20.62 39.47 48.77
CA VAL A 3 20.59 38.68 47.54
C VAL A 3 19.15 38.24 47.31
N ILE A 4 18.48 38.82 46.31
CA ILE A 4 17.17 38.35 45.87
C ILE A 4 17.41 37.11 45.01
N ALA A 5 17.10 35.93 45.57
CA ALA A 5 17.09 34.69 44.82
C ALA A 5 15.88 34.67 43.87
N THR A 6 16.15 34.65 42.56
CA THR A 6 15.12 34.44 41.53
C THR A 6 14.61 33.00 41.58
N PRO A 7 13.30 32.74 41.66
CA PRO A 7 12.80 31.38 41.64
C PRO A 7 13.00 30.78 40.25
N ALA A 8 13.64 29.61 40.19
CA ALA A 8 13.74 28.83 38.96
C ALA A 8 12.34 28.40 38.50
N ARG A 9 11.95 28.80 37.29
CA ARG A 9 10.69 28.38 36.67
C ARG A 9 10.71 26.87 36.46
N GLN A 10 10.04 26.12 37.34
CA GLN A 10 9.79 24.69 37.14
C GLN A 10 8.91 24.54 35.89
N SER A 11 9.55 24.17 34.79
CA SER A 11 8.87 23.66 33.61
C SER A 11 8.34 22.28 33.97
N THR A 12 7.10 22.21 34.44
CA THR A 12 6.39 20.95 34.65
C THR A 12 6.34 20.24 33.30
N GLY A 13 7.13 19.19 33.14
CA GLY A 13 7.25 18.37 31.93
C GLY A 13 6.00 17.52 31.67
N GLY A 14 4.82 18.16 31.64
CA GLY A 14 3.56 17.54 31.29
C GLY A 14 3.40 17.46 29.77
N ILE A 15 2.89 16.34 29.28
CA ILE A 15 2.55 16.17 27.87
C ILE A 15 1.48 17.21 27.52
N SER A 16 1.77 18.11 26.58
CA SER A 16 0.82 19.15 26.17
C SER A 16 -0.44 18.54 25.54
N ALA A 17 -1.60 19.18 25.70
CA ALA A 17 -2.85 18.75 25.05
C ALA A 17 -2.71 18.62 23.52
N ARG A 18 -1.87 19.45 22.89
CA ARG A 18 -1.52 19.34 21.46
C ARG A 18 -0.74 18.07 21.14
N THR A 19 0.17 17.65 22.01
CA THR A 19 0.95 16.41 21.87
C THR A 19 0.04 15.19 22.00
N VAL A 20 -0.86 15.18 22.99
CA VAL A 20 -1.87 14.11 23.15
C VAL A 20 -2.75 13.99 21.91
N ASN A 21 -3.27 15.11 21.39
CA ASN A 21 -4.13 15.10 20.20
C ASN A 21 -3.40 14.51 18.97
N ARG A 22 -2.13 14.87 18.75
CA ARG A 22 -1.34 14.29 17.65
C ARG A 22 -1.11 12.79 17.80
N ILE A 23 -0.81 12.32 19.02
CA ILE A 23 -0.64 10.88 19.29
C ILE A 23 -1.94 10.12 18.98
N VAL A 24 -3.09 10.65 19.41
CA VAL A 24 -4.39 10.02 19.14
C VAL A 24 -4.69 9.99 17.64
N ILE A 25 -4.52 11.12 16.93
CA ILE A 25 -4.77 11.20 15.49
C ILE A 25 -3.86 10.24 14.73
N TYR A 26 -2.54 10.26 14.98
CA TYR A 26 -1.61 9.38 14.27
C TYR A 26 -1.77 7.92 14.66
N GLY A 27 -2.12 7.62 15.91
CA GLY A 27 -2.46 6.28 16.36
C GLY A 27 -3.68 5.72 15.62
N LEU A 28 -4.75 6.52 15.49
CA LEU A 28 -5.94 6.14 14.72
C LEU A 28 -5.62 5.99 13.23
N LEU A 29 -4.90 6.93 12.63
CA LEU A 29 -4.49 6.84 11.23
C LEU A 29 -3.65 5.59 10.96
N ALA A 30 -2.69 5.27 11.83
CA ALA A 30 -1.87 4.08 11.72
C ALA A 30 -2.71 2.80 11.86
N LEU A 31 -3.66 2.76 12.81
CA LEU A 31 -4.57 1.64 12.99
C LEU A 31 -5.40 1.39 11.70
N PHE A 32 -6.01 2.43 11.14
CA PHE A 32 -6.75 2.32 9.89
C PHE A 32 -5.84 1.92 8.73
N ALA A 33 -4.66 2.53 8.62
CA ALA A 33 -3.70 2.18 7.57
C ALA A 33 -3.31 0.69 7.62
N LEU A 34 -3.01 0.15 8.81
CA LEU A 34 -2.71 -1.27 8.97
C LEU A 34 -3.88 -2.17 8.58
N PHE A 35 -5.10 -1.80 8.96
CA PHE A 35 -6.30 -2.55 8.58
C PHE A 35 -6.53 -2.55 7.05
N TYR A 36 -6.38 -1.39 6.40
CA TYR A 36 -6.50 -1.28 4.94
C TYR A 36 -5.37 -1.98 4.19
N LEU A 37 -4.16 -2.02 4.75
CA LEU A 37 -3.00 -2.68 4.15
C LEU A 37 -2.99 -4.20 4.36
N MET A 38 -3.73 -4.73 5.34
CA MET A 38 -3.80 -6.17 5.62
C MET A 38 -4.13 -7.02 4.36
N PRO A 39 -5.19 -6.74 3.57
CA PRO A 39 -5.46 -7.54 2.36
C PRO A 39 -4.34 -7.42 1.33
N LEU A 40 -3.73 -6.24 1.18
CA LEU A 40 -2.60 -6.05 0.26
C LEU A 40 -1.39 -6.89 0.71
N PHE A 41 -1.10 -6.92 2.01
CA PHE A 41 -0.03 -7.73 2.58
C PHE A 41 -0.23 -9.22 2.28
N VAL A 42 -1.45 -9.74 2.49
CA VAL A 42 -1.77 -11.15 2.18
C VAL A 42 -1.56 -11.43 0.70
N MET A 43 -2.11 -10.60 -0.19
CA MET A 43 -1.95 -10.77 -1.64
C MET A 43 -0.48 -10.81 -2.06
N LEU A 44 0.34 -9.88 -1.55
CA LEU A 44 1.77 -9.82 -1.84
C LEU A 44 2.50 -11.07 -1.35
N VAL A 45 2.31 -11.45 -0.09
CA VAL A 45 2.94 -12.66 0.49
C VAL A 45 2.54 -13.91 -0.29
N THR A 46 1.27 -14.06 -0.65
CA THR A 46 0.79 -15.21 -1.42
C THR A 46 1.32 -15.24 -2.85
N SER A 47 1.58 -14.08 -3.48
CA SER A 47 2.08 -14.01 -4.86
C SER A 47 3.49 -14.61 -5.03
N PHE A 48 4.23 -14.78 -3.92
CA PHE A 48 5.57 -15.38 -3.89
C PHE A 48 5.57 -16.82 -3.36
N LYS A 49 4.42 -17.38 -3.00
CA LYS A 49 4.31 -18.79 -2.53
C LYS A 49 4.21 -19.75 -3.70
N THR A 50 4.72 -20.96 -3.54
CA THR A 50 4.48 -22.07 -4.48
C THR A 50 3.02 -22.55 -4.39
N MET A 51 2.54 -23.26 -5.41
CA MET A 51 1.16 -23.80 -5.39
C MET A 51 0.93 -24.79 -4.25
N ASP A 52 1.93 -25.63 -3.94
CA ASP A 52 1.85 -26.58 -2.84
C ASP A 52 1.77 -25.87 -1.47
N GLU A 53 2.48 -24.75 -1.31
CA GLU A 53 2.43 -23.94 -0.08
C GLU A 53 1.07 -23.24 0.08
N ILE A 54 0.47 -22.76 -1.02
CA ILE A 54 -0.87 -22.15 -1.00
C ILE A 54 -1.94 -23.20 -0.65
N GLN A 55 -1.82 -24.43 -1.16
CA GLN A 55 -2.81 -25.49 -0.95
C GLN A 55 -2.75 -26.11 0.45
N ASN A 56 -1.54 -26.24 1.03
CA ASN A 56 -1.33 -26.98 2.28
C ASN A 56 -1.05 -26.07 3.50
N GLY A 57 -0.96 -24.75 3.31
CA GLY A 57 -0.44 -23.82 4.31
C GLY A 57 -1.44 -22.78 4.84
N ASN A 58 -0.96 -21.95 5.76
CA ASN A 58 -1.69 -20.79 6.28
C ASN A 58 -1.48 -19.57 5.35
N MET A 59 -2.58 -18.97 4.87
CA MET A 59 -2.54 -17.81 3.99
C MET A 59 -1.85 -16.59 4.62
N LEU A 60 -1.94 -16.42 5.94
CA LEU A 60 -1.34 -15.31 6.70
C LEU A 60 0.14 -15.52 7.04
N ALA A 61 0.67 -16.73 6.89
CA ALA A 61 2.09 -17.01 7.17
C ALA A 61 2.99 -16.41 6.09
N LEU A 62 4.19 -15.97 6.48
CA LEU A 62 5.24 -15.57 5.53
C LEU A 62 5.67 -16.75 4.65
N PRO A 63 6.13 -16.48 3.40
CA PRO A 63 6.47 -17.54 2.46
C PRO A 63 7.70 -18.31 2.96
N GLN A 64 7.60 -19.64 3.02
CA GLN A 64 8.74 -20.48 3.44
C GLN A 64 9.80 -20.57 2.34
N ALA A 65 9.36 -20.63 1.09
CA ALA A 65 10.23 -20.69 -0.09
C ALA A 65 9.78 -19.65 -1.13
N PRO A 66 10.16 -18.36 -0.97
CA PRO A 66 9.75 -17.31 -1.89
C PRO A 66 10.26 -17.57 -3.32
N THR A 67 9.36 -17.51 -4.31
CA THR A 67 9.65 -17.76 -5.72
C THR A 67 8.92 -16.78 -6.65
N PHE A 68 9.49 -16.57 -7.85
CA PHE A 68 8.85 -15.81 -8.94
C PHE A 68 8.14 -16.69 -9.97
N GLU A 69 8.17 -18.01 -9.78
CA GLU A 69 7.52 -18.97 -10.68
C GLU A 69 6.03 -18.66 -10.94
N PRO A 70 5.19 -18.31 -9.94
CA PRO A 70 3.79 -17.94 -10.18
C PRO A 70 3.64 -16.75 -11.13
N TRP A 71 4.55 -15.77 -11.06
CA TRP A 71 4.52 -14.59 -11.95
C TRP A 71 4.79 -14.96 -13.39
N LEU A 72 5.81 -15.79 -13.64
CA LEU A 72 6.16 -16.27 -14.99
C LEU A 72 5.02 -17.10 -15.58
N LYS A 73 4.47 -18.04 -14.80
CA LYS A 73 3.33 -18.88 -15.19
C LYS A 73 2.08 -18.06 -15.47
N ALA A 74 1.76 -17.09 -14.62
CA ALA A 74 0.62 -16.18 -14.84
C ALA A 74 0.78 -15.37 -16.12
N TRP A 75 1.99 -14.83 -16.36
CA TRP A 75 2.27 -13.96 -17.50
C TRP A 75 2.17 -14.67 -18.85
N GLY A 76 2.67 -15.92 -18.94
CA GLY A 76 2.86 -16.61 -20.22
C GLY A 76 2.11 -17.93 -20.43
N GLU A 77 1.71 -18.63 -19.37
CA GLU A 77 1.31 -20.05 -19.46
C GLU A 77 -0.10 -20.32 -18.94
N THR A 78 -0.65 -19.44 -18.10
CA THR A 78 -1.98 -19.62 -17.52
C THR A 78 -3.06 -19.63 -18.60
N CYS A 79 -3.99 -20.57 -18.47
CA CYS A 79 -5.19 -20.62 -19.28
C CYS A 79 -6.24 -19.62 -18.77
N VAL A 80 -6.53 -18.62 -19.61
CA VAL A 80 -7.61 -17.65 -19.42
C VAL A 80 -8.67 -17.93 -20.47
N GLY A 81 -9.81 -18.51 -20.06
CA GLY A 81 -10.84 -18.99 -20.98
C GLY A 81 -10.33 -20.14 -21.85
N LEU A 82 -10.40 -19.97 -23.18
CA LEU A 82 -9.93 -20.98 -24.16
C LEU A 82 -8.45 -20.80 -24.55
N THR A 83 -7.77 -19.77 -24.02
CA THR A 83 -6.40 -19.41 -24.41
C THR A 83 -5.40 -19.66 -23.30
N CYS A 84 -4.38 -20.47 -23.55
CA CYS A 84 -3.28 -20.77 -22.61
C CYS A 84 -2.01 -19.99 -22.96
N ALA A 85 -2.16 -18.67 -23.13
CA ALA A 85 -1.06 -17.76 -23.46
C ALA A 85 -0.70 -16.79 -22.31
N GLY A 86 -1.25 -17.03 -21.12
CA GLY A 86 -1.12 -16.16 -19.96
C GLY A 86 -1.87 -14.82 -20.10
N ILE A 87 -1.65 -13.92 -19.14
CA ILE A 87 -2.37 -12.64 -19.05
C ILE A 87 -1.76 -11.52 -19.90
N LYS A 88 -0.56 -11.70 -20.45
CA LYS A 88 0.21 -10.64 -21.13
C LYS A 88 -0.57 -9.91 -22.24
N GLY A 89 -1.39 -10.64 -23.01
CA GLY A 89 -2.20 -10.06 -24.09
C GLY A 89 -3.28 -9.11 -23.56
N TYR A 90 -4.01 -9.54 -22.53
CA TYR A 90 -5.05 -8.74 -21.87
C TYR A 90 -4.46 -7.51 -21.16
N PHE A 91 -3.27 -7.66 -20.57
CA PHE A 91 -2.55 -6.55 -19.96
C PHE A 91 -2.20 -5.46 -20.98
N TRP A 92 -1.66 -5.84 -22.14
CA TRP A 92 -1.37 -4.88 -23.22
C TRP A 92 -2.62 -4.24 -23.82
N ASN A 93 -3.72 -4.98 -23.91
CA ASN A 93 -5.00 -4.39 -24.33
C ASN A 93 -5.48 -3.31 -23.34
N SER A 94 -5.29 -3.55 -22.05
CA SER A 94 -5.61 -2.57 -21.00
C SER A 94 -4.75 -1.31 -21.13
N ILE A 95 -3.43 -1.46 -21.36
CA ILE A 95 -2.53 -0.32 -21.60
C ILE A 95 -2.99 0.50 -22.82
N LYS A 96 -3.30 -0.18 -23.93
CA LYS A 96 -3.79 0.47 -25.16
C LYS A 96 -5.08 1.24 -24.96
N MET A 97 -5.90 0.88 -23.96
CA MET A 97 -7.13 1.61 -23.62
C MET A 97 -6.87 2.75 -22.64
N VAL A 98 -6.16 2.47 -21.53
CA VAL A 98 -5.96 3.43 -20.43
C VAL A 98 -5.09 4.62 -20.85
N VAL A 99 -3.99 4.38 -21.56
CA VAL A 99 -3.04 5.44 -21.94
C VAL A 99 -3.68 6.55 -22.77
N PRO A 100 -4.36 6.27 -23.91
CA PRO A 100 -5.00 7.33 -24.68
C PRO A 100 -6.16 7.98 -23.90
N ALA A 101 -6.92 7.21 -23.13
CA ALA A 101 -8.03 7.76 -22.33
C ALA A 101 -7.54 8.78 -21.29
N VAL A 102 -6.48 8.46 -20.54
CA VAL A 102 -5.89 9.36 -19.55
C VAL A 102 -5.27 10.58 -20.22
N LEU A 103 -4.54 10.40 -21.34
CA LEU A 103 -3.95 11.52 -22.08
C LEU A 103 -5.01 12.52 -22.56
N ILE A 104 -6.05 12.04 -23.25
CA ILE A 104 -7.11 12.90 -23.80
C ILE A 104 -7.88 13.59 -22.67
N SER A 105 -8.31 12.84 -21.65
CA SER A 105 -9.08 13.40 -20.53
C SER A 105 -8.29 14.42 -19.73
N THR A 106 -7.01 14.17 -19.47
CA THR A 106 -6.14 15.10 -18.74
C THR A 106 -5.89 16.36 -19.55
N LEU A 107 -5.63 16.25 -20.86
CA LEU A 107 -5.44 17.42 -21.73
C LEU A 107 -6.70 18.29 -21.79
N LEU A 108 -7.86 17.67 -22.01
CA LEU A 108 -9.13 18.41 -22.03
C LEU A 108 -9.42 19.03 -20.66
N GLY A 109 -9.17 18.32 -19.56
CA GLY A 109 -9.35 18.83 -18.20
C GLY A 109 -8.41 20.01 -17.89
N ALA A 110 -7.15 19.92 -18.30
CA ALA A 110 -6.16 21.00 -18.11
C ALA A 110 -6.51 22.25 -18.90
N LEU A 111 -6.99 22.10 -20.15
CA LEU A 111 -7.44 23.22 -20.97
C LEU A 111 -8.69 23.89 -20.40
N ASN A 112 -9.67 23.12 -19.94
CA ASN A 112 -10.88 23.67 -19.33
C ASN A 112 -10.63 24.28 -17.95
N GLY A 113 -9.72 23.72 -17.14
CA GLY A 113 -9.39 24.26 -15.82
C GLY A 113 -8.46 25.47 -15.84
N TYR A 114 -7.89 25.82 -17.00
CA TYR A 114 -7.07 27.02 -17.17
C TYR A 114 -7.90 28.27 -17.47
N VAL A 115 -9.07 28.11 -18.11
CA VAL A 115 -10.03 29.19 -18.45
C VAL A 115 -10.96 29.45 -17.27
#